data_AF-A0A392UVB3-F1
#
_entry.id   AF-A0A392UVB3-F1
#
_cell.length_a   1.000
_cell.length_b   1.000
_cell.length_c   1.000
_cell.angle_alpha   90.00
_cell.angle_beta   90.00
_cell.angle_gamma   90.00
#
_symmetry.space_group_name_H-M   'P 1'
#
loop_
_entity.id
_entity.type
_entity.pdbx_description
1 polymer ?
#
loop_
_entity_poly.entity_id
_entity_poly.type
_entity_poly.pdbx_seq_one_letter_code
_entity_poly.pdbx_strand_id
1 'polypeptide(L)' 'MYWEAFKAMQLAEEQLQPYSGTLVGFSGEQVDVMGYASLLTTFGEGSNAKTIKVRYL' A
#
# COMPACT_ATOMS: atom_id res chain seq x y z
N MET A 1 1.53 5.18 -4.11
CA MET A 1 0.59 4.84 -3.04
C MET A 1 -0.56 5.81 -3.10
N TYR A 2 -1.78 5.30 -2.97
CA TYR A 2 -2.92 6.17 -2.76
C TYR A 2 -2.79 6.89 -1.41
N TRP A 3 -2.50 8.18 -1.45
CA TRP A 3 -2.08 8.97 -0.29
C TRP A 3 -3.13 9.03 0.83
N GLU A 4 -4.40 9.14 0.48
CA GLU A 4 -5.49 9.20 1.47
C GLU A 4 -5.61 7.89 2.26
N ALA A 5 -5.43 6.73 1.62
CA ALA A 5 -5.41 5.45 2.33
C ALA A 5 -4.21 5.34 3.27
N PHE A 6 -3.04 5.84 2.86
CA PHE A 6 -1.86 5.87 3.72
C PHE A 6 -2.08 6.72 4.98
N LYS A 7 -2.64 7.92 4.83
CA LYS A 7 -3.01 8.78 5.96
C LYS A 7 -4.03 8.11 6.88
N ALA A 8 -5.03 7.43 6.31
CA ALA A 8 -6.02 6.70 7.10
C ALA A 8 -5.43 5.54 7.91
N MET A 9 -4.34 4.94 7.43
CA MET A 9 -3.58 3.91 8.15
C MET A 9 -2.69 4.49 9.27
N GLN A 10 -2.61 5.81 9.43
CA GLN A 10 -1.78 6.51 10.43
C GLN A 10 -0.30 6.10 10.39
N LEU A 11 0.20 5.79 9.20
CA LEU A 11 1.59 5.42 8.98
C LEU A 11 2.45 6.68 8.92
N ALA A 12 3.65 6.59 9.48
CA ALA A 12 4.61 7.66 9.47
C ALA A 12 5.18 7.83 8.05
N GLU A 13 5.24 9.06 7.54
CA GLU A 13 5.71 9.36 6.17
C GLU A 13 7.15 8.88 5.94
N GLU A 14 7.94 8.74 7.01
CA GLU A 14 9.31 8.23 6.98
C GLU A 14 9.38 6.72 6.66
N GLN A 15 8.28 5.98 6.80
CA GLN A 15 8.19 4.56 6.42
C GLN A 15 8.02 4.37 4.90
N LEU A 16 7.71 5.45 4.20
CA LEU A 16 7.43 5.48 2.79
C LEU A 16 8.75 5.40 2.02
N GLN A 17 8.90 4.34 1.24
CA GLN A 17 10.08 4.11 0.43
C GLN A 17 9.89 4.72 -0.96
N PRO A 18 10.94 5.31 -1.55
CA PRO A 18 10.84 5.90 -2.87
C PRO A 18 10.46 4.84 -3.91
N TYR A 19 9.51 5.21 -4.77
CA TYR A 19 9.10 4.42 -5.93
C TYR A 19 8.96 5.36 -7.12
N SER A 20 9.61 5.00 -8.21
CA SER A 20 9.45 5.69 -9.49
C SER A 20 8.64 4.78 -10.39
N GLY A 21 7.35 5.09 -10.54
CA GLY A 21 6.43 4.37 -11.41
C GLY A 21 5.04 4.96 -11.35
N THR A 22 4.25 4.68 -12.37
CA THR A 22 2.86 5.13 -12.50
C THR A 22 1.95 3.91 -12.39
N LEU A 23 0.90 4.00 -11.59
CA LEU A 23 -0.15 2.96 -11.60
C LEU A 23 -1.15 3.29 -12.69
N VAL A 24 -1.49 2.29 -13.50
CA VAL A 24 -2.51 2.39 -14.54
C VAL A 24 -3.75 1.60 -14.09
N GLY A 25 -4.86 2.30 -13.89
CA GLY A 25 -6.14 1.71 -13.52
C GLY A 25 -6.79 0.96 -14.69
N PHE A 26 -7.78 0.13 -14.38
CA PHE A 26 -8.49 -0.69 -15.38
C PHE A 26 -9.25 0.14 -16.43
N SER A 27 -9.59 1.39 -16.13
CA SER A 27 -10.19 2.36 -17.05
C SER A 27 -9.16 3.20 -17.82
N GLY A 28 -7.86 2.94 -17.63
CA GLY A 28 -6.77 3.72 -18.21
C GLY A 28 -6.38 4.97 -17.42
N GLU A 29 -6.95 5.18 -16.22
CA GLU A 29 -6.50 6.25 -15.33
C GLU A 29 -5.03 6.06 -14.95
N GLN A 30 -4.27 7.14 -14.86
CA GLN A 30 -2.87 7.11 -14.44
C GLN A 30 -2.71 7.92 -13.17
N VAL A 31 -2.09 7.32 -12.16
CA VAL A 31 -1.82 8.00 -10.89
C VAL A 31 -0.33 7.87 -10.57
N ASP A 32 0.28 9.03 -10.33
CA ASP A 32 1.65 9.09 -9.84
C ASP A 32 1.74 8.57 -8.40
N VAL A 33 2.73 7.73 -8.19
CA VAL A 33 2.87 6.93 -6.99
C VAL A 33 3.88 7.64 -6.09
N MET A 34 3.44 8.15 -4.93
CA MET A 34 4.33 8.84 -3.98
C MET A 34 5.44 7.95 -3.36
N GLY A 35 5.40 6.63 -3.61
CA GLY A 35 6.26 5.63 -3.00
C GLY A 35 5.49 4.36 -2.65
N TYR A 36 6.12 3.47 -1.88
CA TYR A 36 5.50 2.26 -1.34
C TYR A 36 5.74 2.10 0.16
N ALA A 37 4.84 1.39 0.83
CA ALA A 37 5.02 0.95 2.21
C ALA A 37 5.02 -0.59 2.29
N SER A 38 5.83 -1.17 3.18
CA SER A 38 5.82 -2.62 3.41
C SER A 38 5.30 -2.93 4.82
N LEU A 39 4.16 -3.58 4.92
CA LEU A 39 3.46 -3.84 6.18
C LEU A 39 3.23 -5.34 6.37
N LEU A 40 3.26 -5.80 7.62
CA LEU A 40 2.71 -7.11 7.96
C LEU A 40 1.18 -6.99 7.97
N THR A 41 0.51 -7.71 7.09
CA THR A 41 -0.94 -7.67 6.94
C THR A 41 -1.50 -9.05 7.20
N THR A 42 -2.52 -9.12 8.04
CA THR A 42 -3.26 -10.35 8.33
C THR A 42 -4.47 -10.44 7.39
N PHE A 43 -4.53 -11.51 6.61
CA PHE A 43 -5.66 -11.82 5.73
C PHE A 43 -6.47 -12.98 6.26
N GLY A 44 -7.79 -12.91 6.09
CA GLY A 44 -8.73 -13.91 6.61
C GLY A 44 -9.10 -13.68 8.07
N GLU A 45 -9.91 -14.58 8.61
CA GLU A 45 -10.47 -14.49 9.97
C GLU A 45 -10.30 -15.80 10.74
N GLY A 46 -10.30 -15.72 12.08
CA GLY A 46 -10.21 -16.87 12.97
C GLY A 46 -8.94 -17.71 12.75
N SER A 47 -9.09 -19.03 12.73
CA SER A 47 -7.99 -19.99 12.56
C SER A 47 -7.34 -19.95 11.17
N ASN A 48 -8.01 -19.34 10.18
CA ASN A 48 -7.51 -19.25 8.81
C ASN A 48 -6.77 -17.93 8.54
N ALA A 49 -6.66 -17.06 9.54
CA ALA A 49 -5.93 -15.81 9.44
C ALA A 49 -4.44 -16.07 9.16
N LYS A 50 -3.87 -15.37 8.18
CA LYS A 50 -2.46 -15.46 7.82
C LYS A 50 -1.84 -14.07 7.75
N THR A 51 -0.76 -13.87 8.49
CA THR A 51 0.03 -12.64 8.44
C THR A 51 1.18 -12.79 7.46
N ILE A 52 1.24 -11.92 6.46
CA ILE A 52 2.29 -11.88 5.45
C ILE A 52 2.81 -10.45 5.27
N LYS A 53 4.06 -10.32 4.81
CA LYS A 53 4.62 -9.02 4.45
C LYS A 53 4.10 -8.61 3.06
N VAL A 54 3.35 -7.52 3.00
CA VAL A 54 2.76 -6.97 1.78
C VAL A 54 3.38 -5.63 1.46
N ARG A 55 3.65 -5.39 0.18
CA ARG A 55 4.05 -4.08 -0.34
C ARG A 55 2.81 -3.38 -0.90
N TYR A 56 2.47 -2.23 -0.34
CA TYR A 56 1.40 -1.35 -0.79
C TYR A 56 1.97 -0.25 -1.69
N LEU A 57 1.44 -0.16 -2.91
CA LEU A 57 1.78 0.83 -3.92
C LEU A 57 0.65 1.83 -4.12
#